data_AF-Q5F7U7-F1
#
_entry.id   AF-Q5F7U7-F1
#
_cell.length_a   1.000
_cell.length_b   1.000
_cell.length_c   1.000
_cell.angle_alpha   90.00
_cell.angle_beta   90.00
_cell.angle_gamma   90.00
#
_symmetry.space_group_name_H-M   'P 1'
#
loop_
_entity.id
_entity.type
_entity.pdbx_description
1 polymer ?
#
loop_
_entity_poly.entity_id
_entity_poly.type
_entity_poly.pdbx_seq_one_letter_code
_entity_poly.pdbx_strand_id
1 'polypeptide(L)'
;MKKNIFHNVSLYEIIFSDNGNTLTLSFTDTIEGNYFGYIKCSNILNFKLDTNNFVDYEDKEDSLFPLFIPEIELYKYQFYSEIIIDVGIIIKISAETINFEPLGK
;
A
#
# COMPACT_ATOMS: atom_id res chain seq x y z
N MET A 1 -7.13 -17.08 2.98
CA MET A 1 -8.34 -16.33 3.42
C MET A 1 -8.18 -14.88 3.00
N LYS A 2 -9.12 -14.33 2.22
CA LYS A 2 -9.15 -12.90 1.86
C LYS A 2 -9.60 -12.12 3.09
N LYS A 3 -8.86 -11.09 3.51
CA LYS A 3 -9.30 -10.14 4.53
C LYS A 3 -9.16 -8.73 3.96
N ASN A 4 -10.20 -7.93 4.11
CA ASN A 4 -10.15 -6.50 3.80
C ASN A 4 -9.70 -5.76 5.05
N ILE A 5 -8.68 -4.91 4.94
CA ILE A 5 -8.11 -4.24 6.12
C ILE A 5 -8.40 -2.75 6.14
N PHE A 6 -8.32 -2.10 4.98
CA PHE A 6 -8.62 -0.68 4.84
C PHE A 6 -9.67 -0.46 3.75
N HIS A 7 -10.53 0.52 3.98
CA HIS A 7 -11.55 0.99 3.05
C HIS A 7 -11.44 2.50 2.92
N ASN A 8 -11.50 3.01 1.69
CA ASN A 8 -11.48 4.44 1.39
C ASN A 8 -10.33 5.19 2.08
N VAL A 9 -9.11 4.72 1.86
CA VAL A 9 -7.88 5.33 2.37
C VAL A 9 -7.07 5.95 1.24
N SER A 10 -6.21 6.90 1.59
CA SER A 10 -5.26 7.51 0.67
C SER A 10 -3.85 7.03 1.00
N LEU A 11 -3.22 6.28 0.10
CA LEU A 11 -1.80 5.96 0.22
C LEU A 11 -1.01 7.22 -0.11
N TYR A 12 -0.23 7.74 0.84
CA TYR A 12 0.54 8.97 0.64
C TYR A 12 2.05 8.72 0.58
N GLU A 13 2.52 7.55 1.05
CA GLU A 13 3.95 7.28 1.13
C GLU A 13 4.26 5.77 1.07
N ILE A 14 5.34 5.43 0.37
CA ILE A 14 5.93 4.09 0.30
C ILE A 14 7.40 4.20 0.69
N ILE A 15 7.82 3.57 1.78
CA ILE A 15 9.22 3.58 2.25
C ILE A 15 9.79 2.17 2.28
N PHE A 16 10.98 2.01 1.71
CA PHE A 16 11.83 0.85 1.91
C PHE A 16 12.81 1.11 3.06
N SER A 17 12.87 0.21 4.03
CA SER A 17 13.79 0.23 5.17
C SER A 17 14.52 -1.10 5.31
N ASP A 18 15.42 -1.22 6.29
CA ASP A 18 16.18 -2.43 6.57
C ASP A 18 16.91 -2.99 5.33
N ASN A 19 17.67 -2.12 4.64
CA ASN A 19 18.35 -2.40 3.38
C ASN A 19 17.41 -2.87 2.24
N GLY A 20 16.15 -2.43 2.28
CA GLY A 20 15.12 -2.81 1.30
C GLY A 20 14.36 -4.09 1.64
N ASN A 21 14.61 -4.69 2.81
CA ASN A 21 13.93 -5.92 3.24
C ASN A 21 12.58 -5.68 3.93
N THR A 22 12.30 -4.42 4.29
CA THR A 22 11.02 -4.01 4.89
C THR A 22 10.42 -2.89 4.04
N LEU A 23 9.10 -2.97 3.80
CA LEU A 23 8.35 -1.95 3.08
C LEU A 23 7.19 -1.48 3.96
N THR A 24 7.07 -0.17 4.11
CA THR A 24 5.97 0.48 4.83
C THR A 24 5.11 1.26 3.85
N LEU A 25 3.81 0.97 3.82
CA LEU A 25 2.81 1.77 3.13
C LEU A 25 2.08 2.61 4.17
N SER A 26 2.09 3.93 4.01
CA SER A 26 1.45 4.85 4.95
C SER A 26 0.19 5.46 4.37
N PHE A 27 -0.88 5.51 5.17
CA PHE A 27 -2.20 5.92 4.73
C PHE A 27 -2.73 7.12 5.52
N THR A 28 -3.43 8.02 4.84
CA THR A 28 -4.34 8.98 5.46
C THR A 28 -5.78 8.53 5.28
N ASP A 29 -6.69 9.08 6.08
CA ASP A 29 -8.09 9.06 5.71
C ASP A 29 -8.33 9.96 4.49
N THR A 30 -9.41 9.68 3.77
CA THR A 30 -9.74 10.37 2.51
C THR A 30 -10.53 11.65 2.72
N ILE A 31 -11.06 11.87 3.93
CA ILE A 31 -12.03 12.93 4.22
C ILE A 31 -11.34 14.11 4.93
N GLU A 32 -10.51 13.83 5.94
CA GLU A 32 -9.86 14.81 6.80
C GLU A 32 -8.37 14.98 6.45
N GLY A 33 -7.78 14.03 5.71
CA GLY A 33 -6.35 13.95 5.45
C GLY A 33 -5.53 13.55 6.68
N ASN A 34 -6.19 13.07 7.75
CA ASN A 34 -5.51 12.68 8.98
C ASN A 34 -4.78 11.36 8.79
N TYR A 35 -3.64 11.19 9.47
CA TYR A 35 -2.92 9.92 9.48
C TYR A 35 -3.81 8.78 9.99
N PHE A 36 -3.97 7.74 9.16
CA PHE A 36 -4.88 6.64 9.42
C PHE A 36 -4.17 5.39 9.95
N GLY A 37 -2.96 5.15 9.45
CA GLY A 37 -2.16 4.00 9.86
C GLY A 37 -1.17 3.59 8.78
N TYR A 38 -0.51 2.47 9.00
CA TYR A 38 0.41 1.90 8.03
C TYR A 38 0.30 0.38 7.94
N ILE A 39 0.75 -0.11 6.79
CA ILE A 39 1.00 -1.52 6.54
C ILE A 39 2.50 -1.70 6.55
N LYS A 40 2.99 -2.58 7.41
CA LYS A 40 4.39 -2.98 7.44
C LYS A 40 4.54 -4.38 6.88
N CYS A 41 5.27 -4.49 5.77
CA CYS A 41 5.64 -5.72 5.09
C CYS A 41 7.11 -6.04 5.42
N SER A 42 7.37 -7.04 6.26
CA SER A 42 8.73 -7.40 6.68
C SER A 42 9.18 -8.71 6.04
N ASN A 43 10.46 -8.78 5.66
CA ASN A 43 11.04 -9.85 4.84
C ASN A 43 10.34 -9.96 3.49
N ILE A 44 10.50 -8.94 2.65
CA ILE A 44 9.91 -8.86 1.31
C ILE A 44 10.47 -9.99 0.44
N LEU A 45 9.57 -10.78 -0.14
CA LEU A 45 9.89 -11.81 -1.13
C LEU A 45 9.77 -11.27 -2.55
N ASN A 46 8.81 -10.37 -2.78
CA ASN A 46 8.57 -9.76 -4.07
C ASN A 46 7.85 -8.41 -3.93
N PHE A 47 8.26 -7.43 -4.71
CA PHE A 47 7.57 -6.15 -4.87
C PHE A 47 7.37 -5.88 -6.37
N LYS A 48 6.14 -5.59 -6.77
CA LYS A 48 5.79 -5.17 -8.13
C LYS A 48 4.97 -3.89 -8.07
N LEU A 49 5.40 -2.89 -8.81
CA LEU A 49 4.64 -1.68 -9.13
C LEU A 49 4.47 -1.61 -10.65
N ASP A 50 3.22 -1.51 -11.09
CA ASP A 50 2.85 -1.28 -12.49
C ASP A 50 1.97 -0.04 -12.57
N THR A 51 2.39 0.98 -13.31
CA THR A 51 1.63 2.23 -13.40
C THR A 51 0.74 2.29 -14.63
N ASN A 52 0.84 1.37 -15.61
CA ASN A 52 0.02 1.38 -16.84
C ASN A 52 -0.09 2.76 -17.55
N ASN A 53 0.93 3.62 -17.48
CA ASN A 53 0.89 5.02 -17.96
C ASN A 53 -0.18 5.91 -17.28
N PHE A 54 -0.63 5.53 -16.08
CA PHE A 54 -1.60 6.28 -15.28
C PHE A 54 -1.05 7.63 -14.76
N VAL A 55 0.27 7.77 -14.67
CA VAL A 55 0.94 8.99 -14.21
C VAL A 55 1.69 9.61 -15.38
N ASP A 56 1.33 10.85 -15.73
CA ASP A 56 2.03 11.67 -16.71
C ASP A 56 2.59 12.93 -16.02
N TYR A 57 3.91 13.08 -16.00
CA TYR A 57 4.58 14.21 -15.34
C TYR A 57 4.73 15.44 -16.26
N GLU A 58 4.21 15.39 -17.49
CA GLU A 58 4.13 16.59 -18.33
C GLU A 58 3.18 17.64 -17.72
N ASP A 59 2.15 17.21 -16.98
CA ASP A 59 1.33 18.06 -16.14
C ASP A 59 1.93 18.16 -14.73
N LYS A 60 2.22 19.39 -14.27
CA LYS A 60 2.77 19.62 -12.93
C LYS A 60 1.72 19.46 -11.82
N GLU A 61 0.45 19.42 -12.19
CA GLU A 61 -0.66 19.17 -11.28
C GLU A 61 -0.87 17.66 -11.03
N ASP A 62 -0.39 16.80 -11.94
CA ASP A 62 -0.49 15.35 -11.81
C ASP A 62 0.53 14.80 -10.80
N SER A 63 0.04 13.96 -9.91
CA SER A 63 0.86 13.26 -8.92
C SER A 63 0.29 11.87 -8.64
N LEU A 64 1.19 10.91 -8.39
CA LEU A 64 0.80 9.56 -8.01
C LEU A 64 0.21 9.51 -6.58
N PHE A 65 0.60 10.45 -5.72
CA PHE A 65 0.23 10.47 -4.32
C PHE A 65 -0.39 11.82 -3.93
N PRO A 66 -1.44 11.83 -3.09
CA PRO A 66 -2.06 10.67 -2.46
C PRO A 66 -2.91 9.84 -3.43
N LEU A 67 -2.68 8.53 -3.43
CA LEU A 67 -3.46 7.59 -4.23
C LEU A 67 -4.69 7.13 -3.46
N PHE A 68 -5.88 7.41 -3.99
CA PHE A 68 -7.12 6.90 -3.43
C PHE A 68 -7.22 5.37 -3.62
N ILE A 69 -7.45 4.65 -2.54
CA ILE A 69 -7.59 3.20 -2.52
C ILE A 69 -8.94 2.82 -1.89
N PRO A 70 -9.90 2.33 -2.70
CA PRO A 70 -11.19 1.87 -2.21
C PRO A 70 -11.07 0.67 -1.27
N GLU A 71 -10.21 -0.30 -1.60
CA GLU A 71 -10.04 -1.55 -0.89
C GLU A 71 -8.61 -2.07 -1.04
N ILE A 72 -8.07 -2.64 0.04
CA ILE A 72 -6.80 -3.36 0.03
C ILE A 72 -7.08 -4.83 0.29
N GLU A 73 -6.67 -5.69 -0.64
CA GLU A 73 -6.83 -7.13 -0.53
C GLU A 73 -5.61 -7.76 0.15
N LEU A 74 -5.81 -8.50 1.24
CA LEU A 74 -4.79 -9.35 1.85
C LEU A 74 -5.07 -10.83 1.64
N TYR A 75 -4.06 -11.53 1.15
CA TYR A 75 -4.02 -12.97 1.00
C TYR A 75 -3.02 -13.56 1.97
N LYS A 76 -3.46 -14.45 2.86
CA LYS A 76 -2.58 -15.22 3.74
C LYS A 76 -2.37 -16.63 3.20
N TYR A 77 -1.11 -16.98 2.96
CA TYR A 77 -0.66 -18.32 2.59
C TYR A 77 0.08 -18.98 3.76
N GLN A 78 0.55 -20.21 3.58
CA GLN A 78 1.20 -20.97 4.65
C GLN A 78 2.51 -20.34 5.14
N PHE A 79 3.30 -19.74 4.24
CA PHE A 79 4.64 -19.22 4.55
C PHE A 79 4.82 -17.72 4.29
N TYR A 80 3.85 -17.08 3.67
CA TYR A 80 3.90 -15.66 3.34
C TYR A 80 2.51 -15.07 3.26
N SER A 81 2.44 -13.75 3.25
CA SER A 81 1.23 -12.99 2.95
C SER A 81 1.47 -12.11 1.73
N GLU A 82 0.38 -11.74 1.07
CA GLU A 82 0.41 -10.88 -0.10
C GLU A 82 -0.64 -9.79 0.01
N ILE A 83 -0.27 -8.57 -0.36
CA ILE A 83 -1.19 -7.46 -0.61
C ILE A 83 -1.23 -7.15 -2.09
N ILE A 84 -2.43 -6.89 -2.60
CA ILE A 84 -2.67 -6.32 -3.92
C ILE A 84 -3.51 -5.05 -3.77
N ILE A 85 -3.05 -3.96 -4.39
CA ILE A 85 -3.80 -2.73 -4.63
C ILE A 85 -3.90 -2.59 -6.15
N ASP A 86 -5.12 -2.50 -6.67
CA ASP A 86 -5.40 -2.34 -8.11
C ASP A 86 -6.42 -1.21 -8.30
N VAL A 87 -5.92 -0.02 -8.66
CA VAL A 87 -6.70 1.22 -8.77
C VAL A 87 -6.30 2.05 -10.00
N GLY A 88 -5.97 1.38 -11.10
CA GLY A 88 -5.34 1.98 -12.29
C GLY A 88 -3.83 1.89 -12.27
N ILE A 89 -3.24 1.81 -11.08
CA ILE A 89 -1.92 1.24 -10.83
C ILE A 89 -2.06 -0.09 -10.09
N ILE A 90 -1.12 -1.00 -10.29
CA ILE A 90 -1.03 -2.26 -9.55
C ILE A 90 0.18 -2.19 -8.62
N ILE A 91 -0.07 -2.29 -7.32
CA ILE A 91 0.96 -2.53 -6.30
C ILE A 91 0.73 -3.93 -5.74
N LYS A 92 1.70 -4.82 -5.91
CA LYS A 92 1.67 -6.17 -5.35
C LYS A 92 2.91 -6.41 -4.50
N ILE A 93 2.69 -6.76 -3.24
CA ILE A 93 3.75 -7.02 -2.26
C ILE A 93 3.54 -8.42 -1.69
N SER A 94 4.55 -9.29 -1.82
CA SER A 94 4.60 -10.58 -1.13
C SER A 94 5.70 -10.51 -0.06
N ALA A 95 5.39 -10.83 1.19
CA ALA A 95 6.33 -10.77 2.31
C ALA A 95 6.02 -11.88 3.33
N GLU A 96 7.02 -12.33 4.10
CA GLU A 96 6.79 -13.35 5.14
C GLU A 96 5.75 -12.88 6.17
N THR A 97 5.83 -11.60 6.56
CA THR A 97 4.88 -10.99 7.49
C THR A 97 4.34 -9.68 6.95
N ILE A 98 3.02 -9.51 7.04
CA ILE A 98 2.31 -8.28 6.71
C ILE A 98 1.43 -7.92 7.91
N ASN A 99 1.79 -6.82 8.56
CA ASN A 99 1.12 -6.31 9.76
C ASN A 99 0.46 -4.96 9.47
N PHE A 100 -0.65 -4.73 10.15
CA PHE A 100 -1.47 -3.54 10.02
C PHE A 100 -1.46 -2.83 11.36
N GLU A 101 -1.08 -1.56 11.35
CA GLU A 101 -0.99 -0.73 12.54
C GLU A 101 -1.88 0.49 12.32
N PRO A 102 -3.16 0.44 12.74
CA PRO A 102 -4.00 1.63 12.72
C PRO A 102 -3.45 2.65 13.71
N LEU A 103 -3.41 3.91 13.33
CA LEU A 103 -3.26 5.00 14.30
C LEU A 103 -4.64 5.20 14.90
N GLY A 104 -4.75 5.03 16.22
CA GLY A 104 -6.04 4.81 16.90
C GLY A 104 -7.14 5.82 16.56
N LYS A 105 -8.37 5.32 16.57
CA LYS A 105 -9.48 6.04 17.23
C LYS A 105 -9.87 5.24 18.47
#